data_AF-A0A351TAY1-F1
#
_entry.id   AF-A0A351TAY1-F1
#
_cell.length_a   1.000
_cell.length_b   1.000
_cell.length_c   1.000
_cell.angle_alpha   90.00
_cell.angle_beta   90.00
_cell.angle_gamma   90.00
#
_symmetry.space_group_name_H-M   'P 1'
#
loop_
_entity.id
_entity.type
_entity.pdbx_description
1 polymer ?
#
loop_
_entity_poly.entity_id
_entity_poly.type
_entity_poly.pdbx_seq_one_letter_code
_entity_poly.pdbx_strand_id
1 'polypeptide(L)'
;MDYRYFPEPDLPPLVLTDEYIKVRIIDELPIDRRLKYLNEYKLQEDDARILSNGKNISDYFEELVSLTNDPKKSCSYITTVLLAHFKESEENVSFDSLKFEIKQLAEVINLVNKDELSSTNAKVIIEELFVN
;
A
#
# COMPACT_ATOMS: atom_id res chain seq x y z
N MET A 1 -35.58 -17.61 19.65
CA MET A 1 -36.48 -17.11 18.59
C MET A 1 -36.16 -17.90 17.35
N ASP A 2 -37.15 -18.56 16.76
CA ASP A 2 -36.96 -19.38 15.56
C ASP A 2 -37.18 -18.49 14.32
N TYR A 3 -36.10 -18.20 13.59
CA TYR A 3 -36.17 -17.42 12.35
C TYR A 3 -36.68 -18.35 11.25
N ARG A 4 -37.99 -18.26 10.99
CA ARG A 4 -38.71 -19.06 9.98
C ARG A 4 -38.27 -18.68 8.56
N TYR A 5 -37.08 -19.13 8.14
CA TYR A 5 -36.56 -18.91 6.80
C TYR A 5 -37.46 -19.56 5.74
N PHE A 6 -37.81 -18.82 4.69
CA PHE A 6 -38.44 -19.32 3.47
C PHE A 6 -37.92 -18.50 2.28
N PRO A 7 -37.93 -19.05 1.04
CA PRO A 7 -37.55 -18.30 -0.15
C PRO A 7 -38.44 -17.07 -0.31
N GLU A 8 -37.82 -15.93 -0.56
CA GLU A 8 -38.54 -14.69 -0.81
C GLU A 8 -39.40 -14.89 -2.09
N PRO A 9 -40.75 -14.71 -2.03
CA PRO A 9 -41.64 -15.00 -3.14
C PRO A 9 -41.69 -13.94 -4.25
N ASP A 10 -41.35 -12.69 -3.94
CA ASP A 10 -41.29 -11.55 -4.85
C ASP A 10 -39.94 -11.46 -5.59
N LEU A 11 -38.88 -12.09 -5.07
CA LEU A 11 -37.56 -12.14 -5.68
C LEU A 11 -37.35 -13.45 -6.46
N PRO A 12 -37.22 -13.39 -7.81
CA PRO A 12 -36.84 -14.56 -8.57
C PRO A 12 -35.42 -15.03 -8.20
N PRO A 13 -35.10 -16.32 -8.38
CA PRO A 13 -33.76 -16.83 -8.13
C PRO A 13 -32.69 -16.08 -8.92
N LEU A 14 -31.60 -15.67 -8.25
CA LEU A 14 -30.47 -15.03 -8.89
C LEU A 14 -29.70 -16.06 -9.73
N VAL A 15 -29.67 -15.87 -11.06
CA VAL A 15 -28.88 -16.70 -11.99
C VAL A 15 -27.65 -15.91 -12.43
N LEU A 16 -26.46 -16.38 -12.02
CA LEU A 16 -25.18 -15.82 -12.46
C LEU A 16 -24.63 -16.70 -13.59
N THR A 17 -24.49 -16.12 -14.79
CA THR A 17 -23.95 -16.84 -15.95
C THR A 17 -22.43 -16.91 -15.91
N ASP A 18 -21.84 -17.91 -16.59
CA ASP A 18 -20.39 -18.01 -16.72
C ASP A 18 -19.77 -16.78 -17.40
N GLU A 19 -20.46 -16.18 -18.37
CA GLU A 19 -20.03 -14.94 -19.02
C GLU A 19 -19.98 -13.76 -18.04
N TYR A 20 -20.97 -13.66 -17.15
CA TYR A 20 -21.00 -12.64 -16.11
C TYR A 20 -19.83 -12.77 -15.12
N ILE A 21 -19.42 -14.00 -14.82
CA ILE A 21 -18.29 -14.28 -13.92
C ILE A 21 -16.96 -14.01 -14.64
N LYS A 22 -16.80 -14.46 -15.88
CA LYS A 22 -15.53 -14.36 -16.63
C LYS A 22 -15.03 -12.94 -16.86
N VAL A 23 -15.91 -11.95 -16.93
CA VAL A 23 -15.54 -10.54 -17.10
C VAL A 23 -15.09 -9.85 -15.81
N ARG A 24 -15.22 -10.52 -14.65
CA ARG A 24 -14.78 -9.96 -13.37
C ARG A 24 -13.27 -10.06 -13.27
N ILE A 25 -12.62 -8.90 -13.34
CA ILE A 25 -11.18 -8.78 -13.08
C ILE A 25 -10.99 -8.86 -11.56
N ILE A 26 -10.21 -9.83 -11.13
CA ILE A 26 -9.70 -9.94 -9.77
C ILE A 26 -8.28 -9.40 -9.83
N ASP A 27 -8.08 -8.23 -9.22
CA ASP A 27 -6.73 -7.71 -9.02
C ASP A 27 -5.93 -8.64 -8.10
N GLU A 28 -4.62 -8.45 -8.05
CA GLU A 28 -3.73 -9.24 -7.20
C GLU A 28 -4.22 -9.25 -5.74
N LEU A 29 -4.38 -10.45 -5.16
CA LEU A 29 -4.91 -10.57 -3.81
C LEU A 29 -3.87 -10.12 -2.78
N PRO A 30 -4.30 -9.67 -1.59
CA PRO A 30 -3.39 -9.33 -0.50
C PRO A 30 -2.40 -10.46 -0.14
N ILE A 31 -2.84 -11.72 -0.26
CA ILE A 31 -1.98 -12.88 0.02
C ILE A 31 -0.90 -13.06 -1.05
N ASP A 32 -1.22 -12.83 -2.31
CA ASP A 32 -0.28 -12.95 -3.43
C ASP A 32 0.81 -11.88 -3.31
N ARG A 33 0.39 -10.63 -3.04
CA ARG A 33 1.31 -9.52 -2.75
C ARG A 33 2.22 -9.80 -1.57
N ARG A 34 1.68 -10.34 -0.48
CA ARG A 34 2.49 -10.71 0.70
C ARG A 34 3.55 -11.74 0.36
N LEU A 35 3.18 -12.78 -0.40
CA LEU A 35 4.12 -13.80 -0.84
C LEU A 35 5.20 -13.23 -1.76
N LYS A 36 4.84 -12.34 -2.69
CA LYS A 36 5.79 -11.59 -3.52
C LYS A 36 6.77 -10.77 -2.68
N TYR A 37 6.27 -10.02 -1.69
CA TYR A 37 7.11 -9.18 -0.83
C TYR A 37 8.11 -9.99 0.00
N LEU A 38 7.71 -11.18 0.48
CA LEU A 38 8.59 -12.11 1.18
C LEU A 38 9.61 -12.77 0.24
N ASN A 39 9.15 -13.29 -0.90
CA ASN A 39 9.95 -14.17 -1.75
C ASN A 39 10.82 -13.40 -2.74
N GLU A 40 10.31 -12.34 -3.34
CA GLU A 40 11.00 -11.55 -4.36
C GLU A 40 11.74 -10.38 -3.72
N TYR A 41 11.05 -9.58 -2.90
CA TYR A 41 11.64 -8.39 -2.26
C TYR A 41 12.40 -8.69 -0.97
N LYS A 42 12.34 -9.93 -0.47
CA LYS A 42 13.06 -10.39 0.74
C LYS A 42 12.78 -9.51 1.97
N LEU A 43 11.54 -9.03 2.09
CA LEU A 43 11.10 -8.28 3.26
C LEU A 43 10.83 -9.20 4.45
N GLN A 44 10.82 -8.63 5.65
CA GLN A 44 10.42 -9.36 6.86
C GLN A 44 8.91 -9.62 6.86
N GLU A 45 8.46 -10.62 7.62
CA GLU A 45 7.05 -11.01 7.66
C GLU A 45 6.14 -9.89 8.14
N ASP A 46 6.55 -9.14 9.17
CA ASP A 46 5.77 -8.01 9.67
C ASP A 46 5.66 -6.88 8.65
N ASP A 47 6.75 -6.53 7.99
CA ASP A 47 6.78 -5.52 6.93
C ASP A 47 5.89 -5.93 5.75
N ALA A 48 6.05 -7.17 5.26
CA ALA A 48 5.23 -7.71 4.18
C ALA A 48 3.74 -7.72 4.56
N ARG A 49 3.42 -8.04 5.82
CA ARG A 49 2.05 -7.98 6.34
C ARG A 49 1.50 -6.55 6.35
N ILE A 50 2.27 -5.57 6.82
CA ILE A 50 1.86 -4.15 6.86
C ILE A 50 1.60 -3.65 5.45
N LEU A 51 2.55 -3.85 4.54
CA LEU A 51 2.46 -3.37 3.15
C LEU A 51 1.35 -4.06 2.35
N SER A 52 0.99 -5.30 2.69
CA SER A 52 -0.12 -6.04 2.06
C SER A 52 -1.47 -5.83 2.74
N ASN A 53 -1.57 -4.98 3.76
CA ASN A 53 -2.80 -4.83 4.55
C ASN A 53 -3.91 -4.04 3.84
N GLY A 54 -3.58 -3.31 2.78
CA GLY A 54 -4.55 -2.55 1.99
C GLY A 54 -4.04 -2.26 0.60
N LYS A 55 -4.97 -2.05 -0.35
CA LYS A 55 -4.62 -1.80 -1.75
C LYS A 55 -3.75 -0.55 -1.90
N ASN A 56 -4.11 0.57 -1.26
CA ASN A 56 -3.43 1.85 -1.44
C ASN A 56 -1.97 1.81 -0.96
N ILE A 57 -1.71 1.19 0.20
CA ILE A 57 -0.32 1.04 0.70
C ILE A 57 0.50 0.08 -0.17
N SER A 58 -0.11 -0.99 -0.67
CA SER A 58 0.55 -1.92 -1.59
C SER A 58 0.89 -1.26 -2.91
N ASP A 59 -0.07 -0.56 -3.53
CA ASP A 59 0.13 0.14 -4.80
C ASP A 59 1.22 1.20 -4.67
N TYR A 60 1.17 2.00 -3.59
CA TYR A 60 2.18 3.01 -3.31
C TYR A 60 3.57 2.39 -3.12
N PHE A 61 3.66 1.27 -2.39
CA PHE A 61 4.93 0.58 -2.22
C PHE A 61 5.48 0.05 -3.55
N GLU A 62 4.68 -0.64 -4.35
CA GLU A 62 5.14 -1.19 -5.63
C GLU A 62 5.56 -0.10 -6.61
N GLU A 63 4.82 1.02 -6.65
CA GLU A 63 5.20 2.18 -7.45
C GLU A 63 6.53 2.78 -6.94
N LEU A 64 6.70 2.95 -5.64
CA LEU A 64 7.94 3.46 -5.06
C LEU A 64 9.13 2.54 -5.36
N VAL A 65 8.93 1.22 -5.31
CA VAL A 65 9.95 0.24 -5.69
C VAL A 65 10.31 0.37 -7.17
N SER A 66 9.33 0.59 -8.04
CA SER A 66 9.59 0.78 -9.48
C SER A 66 10.46 2.01 -9.78
N LEU A 67 10.38 3.05 -8.94
CA LEU A 67 11.13 4.30 -9.09
C LEU A 67 12.52 4.29 -8.41
N THR A 68 12.67 3.52 -7.35
CA THR A 68 13.91 3.48 -6.54
C THR A 68 14.78 2.27 -6.82
N ASN A 69 14.19 1.19 -7.35
CA ASN A 69 14.79 -0.12 -7.47
C ASN A 69 15.38 -0.65 -6.14
N ASP A 70 14.85 -0.18 -4.99
CA ASP A 70 15.27 -0.60 -3.65
C ASP A 70 14.03 -0.93 -2.79
N PRO A 71 13.58 -2.20 -2.80
CA PRO A 71 12.45 -2.64 -1.99
C PRO A 71 12.64 -2.46 -0.48
N LYS A 72 13.87 -2.61 0.02
CA LYS A 72 14.14 -2.58 1.46
C LYS A 72 14.07 -1.17 1.99
N LYS A 73 14.70 -0.20 1.31
CA LYS A 73 14.58 1.20 1.70
C LYS A 73 13.17 1.73 1.48
N SER A 74 12.53 1.39 0.35
CA SER A 74 11.13 1.78 0.09
C SER A 74 10.21 1.31 1.21
N CYS A 75 10.33 0.04 1.62
CA CYS A 75 9.62 -0.52 2.77
C CYS A 75 9.90 0.30 4.04
N SER A 76 11.18 0.50 4.38
CA SER A 76 11.57 1.23 5.58
C SER A 76 11.01 2.66 5.62
N TYR A 77 11.04 3.41 4.53
CA TYR A 77 10.50 4.78 4.50
C TYR A 77 8.98 4.79 4.66
N ILE A 78 8.27 3.85 4.05
CA ILE A 78 6.82 3.73 4.23
C ILE A 78 6.51 3.37 5.68
N THR A 79 7.08 2.28 6.20
CA THR A 79 6.67 1.73 7.50
C THR A 79 7.13 2.57 8.69
N THR A 80 8.28 3.25 8.58
CA THR A 80 8.88 3.99 9.71
C THR A 80 8.76 5.50 9.61
N VAL A 81 8.61 6.08 8.41
CA VAL A 81 8.51 7.54 8.23
C VAL A 81 7.09 7.93 7.86
N LEU A 82 6.55 7.46 6.72
CA LEU A 82 5.23 7.86 6.27
C LEU A 82 4.12 7.46 7.25
N LEU A 83 4.12 6.18 7.68
CA LEU A 83 3.11 5.69 8.63
C LEU A 83 3.25 6.30 10.02
N ALA A 84 4.42 6.82 10.40
CA ALA A 84 4.58 7.58 11.63
C ALA A 84 3.88 8.94 11.51
N HIS A 85 4.12 9.67 10.41
CA HIS A 85 3.44 10.93 10.15
C HIS A 85 1.92 10.80 10.02
N PHE A 86 1.42 9.71 9.41
CA PHE A 86 -0.02 9.45 9.35
C PHE A 86 -0.65 9.26 10.73
N LYS A 87 0.10 8.69 11.69
CA LYS A 87 -0.37 8.49 13.06
C LYS A 87 -0.27 9.76 13.92
N GLU A 88 0.71 10.60 13.64
CA GLU A 88 0.94 11.85 14.36
C GLU A 88 0.02 12.98 13.89
N SER A 89 -0.45 12.93 12.64
CA SER A 89 -1.38 13.92 12.12
C SER A 89 -2.76 13.79 12.79
N GLU A 90 -3.32 14.93 13.20
CA GLU A 90 -4.69 15.01 13.73
C GLU A 90 -5.76 14.78 12.62
N GLU A 91 -5.36 14.95 11.36
CA GLU A 91 -6.17 14.65 10.19
C GLU A 91 -6.02 13.18 9.80
N ASN A 92 -7.07 12.56 9.26
CA ASN A 92 -7.02 11.18 8.74
C ASN A 92 -6.22 11.13 7.42
N VAL A 93 -4.91 11.35 7.50
CA VAL A 93 -4.00 11.34 6.35
C VAL A 93 -3.89 9.92 5.80
N SER A 94 -3.94 9.81 4.49
CA SER A 94 -3.77 8.57 3.73
C SER A 94 -2.80 8.79 2.57
N PHE A 95 -2.43 7.72 1.88
CA PHE A 95 -1.58 7.80 0.69
C PHE A 95 -2.21 8.64 -0.43
N ASP A 96 -3.54 8.73 -0.49
CA ASP A 96 -4.27 9.52 -1.51
C ASP A 96 -4.34 11.01 -1.16
N SER A 97 -4.06 11.39 0.09
CA SER A 97 -4.14 12.77 0.58
C SER A 97 -2.75 13.38 0.85
N LEU A 98 -1.69 12.76 0.33
CA LEU A 98 -0.34 13.29 0.42
C LEU A 98 -0.23 14.58 -0.39
N LYS A 99 0.44 15.59 0.17
CA LYS A 99 0.68 16.89 -0.50
C LYS A 99 1.83 16.84 -1.51
N PHE A 100 2.65 15.78 -1.45
CA PHE A 100 3.78 15.56 -2.34
C PHE A 100 3.55 14.35 -3.24
N GLU A 101 4.18 14.36 -4.40
CA GLU A 101 4.16 13.24 -5.33
C GLU A 101 5.11 12.13 -4.89
N ILE A 102 4.75 10.88 -5.17
CA ILE A 102 5.60 9.71 -4.91
C ILE A 102 7.00 9.82 -5.54
N LYS A 103 7.12 10.54 -6.68
CA LYS A 103 8.40 10.81 -7.34
C LYS A 103 9.36 11.63 -6.48
N GLN A 104 8.85 12.57 -5.68
CA GLN A 104 9.66 13.38 -4.77
C GLN A 104 10.25 12.50 -3.66
N LEU A 105 9.45 11.58 -3.10
CA LEU A 105 9.95 10.60 -2.14
C LEU A 105 10.98 9.67 -2.79
N ALA A 106 10.73 9.19 -4.01
CA ALA A 106 11.66 8.35 -4.74
C ALA A 106 13.00 9.06 -4.99
N GLU A 107 12.98 10.35 -5.32
CA GLU A 107 14.19 11.16 -5.50
C GLU A 107 15.01 11.24 -4.21
N VAL A 108 14.37 11.50 -3.07
CA VAL A 108 15.04 11.50 -1.75
C VAL A 108 15.68 10.15 -1.46
N ILE A 109 14.96 9.04 -1.67
CA ILE A 109 15.51 7.69 -1.49
C ILE A 109 16.69 7.43 -2.43
N ASN A 110 16.61 7.88 -3.68
CA ASN A 110 17.66 7.72 -4.66
C ASN A 110 18.92 8.53 -4.32
N LEU A 111 18.79 9.72 -3.72
CA LEU A 111 19.94 10.47 -3.20
C LEU A 111 20.61 9.73 -2.03
N VAL A 112 19.81 9.09 -1.16
CA VAL A 112 20.32 8.22 -0.09
C VAL A 112 20.96 6.94 -0.65
N ASN A 113 20.50 6.44 -1.80
CA ASN A 113 21.14 5.31 -2.48
C ASN A 113 22.49 5.65 -3.08
N LYS A 114 22.69 6.91 -3.48
CA LYS A 114 23.95 7.41 -4.05
C LYS A 114 24.94 7.91 -2.99
N ASP A 115 24.61 7.77 -1.70
CA ASP A 115 25.36 8.35 -0.57
C ASP A 115 25.52 9.88 -0.66
N GLU A 116 24.69 10.56 -1.45
CA GLU A 116 24.67 12.02 -1.60
C GLU A 116 23.84 12.68 -0.48
N LEU A 117 22.98 11.90 0.19
CA LEU A 117 22.13 12.34 1.29
C LEU A 117 22.18 11.31 2.43
N SER A 118 22.37 11.79 3.66
CA SER A 118 22.30 10.91 4.84
C SER A 118 20.86 10.53 5.16
N SER A 119 20.66 9.35 5.73
CA SER A 119 19.33 8.91 6.19
C SER A 119 18.70 9.87 7.21
N THR A 120 19.51 10.58 8.00
CA THR A 120 19.03 11.58 8.95
C THR A 120 18.46 12.79 8.22
N ASN A 121 19.18 13.33 7.23
CA ASN A 121 18.72 14.50 6.47
C ASN A 121 17.53 14.15 5.56
N ALA A 122 17.46 12.92 5.05
CA ALA A 122 16.33 12.45 4.27
C ALA A 122 15.01 12.49 5.06
N LYS A 123 15.03 12.11 6.35
CA LYS A 123 13.85 12.21 7.21
C LYS A 123 13.38 13.65 7.36
N VAL A 124 14.30 14.58 7.60
CA VAL A 124 13.99 16.02 7.70
C VAL A 124 13.37 16.56 6.41
N ILE A 125 13.89 16.14 5.25
CA ILE A 125 13.33 16.57 3.96
C ILE A 125 11.91 16.00 3.76
N ILE A 126 11.69 14.73 4.13
CA ILE A 126 10.36 14.11 4.02
C ILE A 126 9.37 14.79 4.98
N GLU A 127 9.79 15.11 6.21
CA GLU A 127 9.00 15.90 7.16
C GLU A 127 8.57 17.24 6.54
N GLU A 128 9.49 17.96 5.91
CA GLU A 128 9.21 19.24 5.24
C GLU A 128 8.23 19.08 4.06
N LEU A 129 8.31 17.96 3.31
CA LEU A 129 7.35 17.61 2.25
C LEU A 129 5.94 17.30 2.79
N PHE A 130 5.83 16.86 4.04
CA PHE A 130 4.54 16.60 4.68
C PHE A 130 3.86 17.88 5.17
N VAL A 131 4.64 18.83 5.68
CA VAL A 131 4.12 20.08 6.22
C VAL A 131 3.64 21.01 5.10
N ASN A 132 4.45 21.17 4.05
CA ASN A 132 4.18 22.07 2.92
C ASN A 132 3.28 21.44 1.87
#